data_AF-A0A7C2M257-F1
#
_entry.id   AF-A0A7C2M257-F1
#
_cell.length_a   1.000
_cell.length_b   1.000
_cell.length_c   1.000
_cell.angle_alpha   90.00
_cell.angle_beta   90.00
_cell.angle_gamma   90.00
#
_symmetry.space_group_name_H-M   'P 1'
#
loop_
_entity.id
_entity.type
_entity.pdbx_description
1 polymer ?
#
loop_
_entity_poly.entity_id
_entity_poly.type
_entity_poly.pdbx_seq_one_letter_code
_entity_poly.pdbx_strand_id
1 'polypeptide(L)'
;LSTILYVGMGWIIIAAIKPLIDNLSSGGLWWLFSGGIFYTLGAILYSISRLQYNHALFHLFVLLGSFSHFMAIYEHVVPLQK
;
A
#
# COMPACT_ATOMS: atom_id res chain seq x y z
N LEU A 1 -3.38 -14.58 13.96
CA LEU A 1 -2.62 -15.33 12.93
C LEU A 1 -2.77 -14.69 11.54
N SER A 2 -3.99 -14.36 11.12
CA SER A 2 -4.27 -13.89 9.75
C SER A 2 -3.63 -12.53 9.37
N THR A 3 -3.57 -11.54 10.26
CA THR A 3 -3.09 -10.17 9.91
C THR A 3 -1.64 -10.13 9.46
N ILE A 4 -0.76 -10.92 10.11
CA ILE A 4 0.68 -10.97 9.78
C ILE A 4 0.89 -11.61 8.40
N LEU A 5 0.14 -12.67 8.08
CA LEU A 5 0.19 -13.30 6.75
C LEU A 5 -0.27 -12.33 5.66
N TYR A 6 -1.32 -11.55 5.89
CA TYR A 6 -1.80 -10.53 4.95
C TYR A 6 -0.79 -9.39 4.74
N VAL A 7 -0.11 -8.93 5.80
CA VAL A 7 0.98 -7.95 5.65
C VAL A 7 2.14 -8.56 4.87
N GLY A 8 2.51 -9.82 5.15
CA GLY A 8 3.52 -10.55 4.39
C GLY A 8 3.18 -10.66 2.90
N MET A 9 1.92 -10.94 2.55
CA MET A 9 1.46 -10.96 1.16
C MET A 9 1.59 -9.59 0.48
N GLY A 10 1.30 -8.50 1.19
CA GLY A 10 1.46 -7.14 0.66
C GLY A 10 2.92 -6.76 0.36
N TRP A 11 3.88 -7.28 1.14
CA TRP A 11 5.31 -7.01 0.95
C TRP A 11 5.99 -7.86 -0.13
N ILE A 12 5.28 -8.82 -0.74
CA ILE A 12 5.78 -9.62 -1.88
C ILE A 12 6.24 -8.73 -3.04
N ILE A 13 5.66 -7.55 -3.19
CA ILE A 13 6.04 -6.58 -4.23
C ILE A 13 7.52 -6.18 -4.19
N ILE A 14 8.19 -6.30 -3.03
CA ILE A 14 9.63 -6.02 -2.90
C ILE A 14 10.48 -7.05 -3.65
N ALA A 15 10.01 -8.29 -3.77
CA ALA A 15 10.68 -9.29 -4.61
C ALA A 15 10.66 -8.86 -6.09
N ALA A 16 9.66 -8.07 -6.50
CA ALA A 16 9.53 -7.48 -7.82
C ALA A 16 10.09 -6.06 -7.92
N ILE A 17 10.89 -5.57 -6.95
CA ILE A 17 11.38 -4.18 -6.96
C ILE A 17 12.24 -3.85 -8.18
N LYS A 18 13.09 -4.79 -8.64
CA LYS A 18 13.93 -4.60 -9.84
C LYS A 18 13.10 -4.33 -11.09
N PRO A 19 12.18 -5.23 -11.51
CA PRO A 19 11.35 -4.96 -12.67
C PRO A 19 10.43 -3.75 -12.46
N LEU A 20 10.02 -3.44 -11.22
CA LEU A 20 9.28 -2.21 -10.93
C LEU A 20 10.10 -0.95 -11.22
N ILE A 21 11.37 -0.89 -10.80
CA ILE A 21 12.23 0.28 -11.04
C ILE A 21 12.53 0.46 -12.53
N ASP A 22 12.71 -0.64 -13.25
CA ASP A 22 13.04 -0.60 -14.68
C ASP A 22 11.84 -0.21 -15.56
N ASN A 23 10.60 -0.47 -15.11
CA ASN A 23 9.38 -0.28 -15.92
C ASN A 23 8.44 0.81 -15.39
N LEU A 24 8.65 1.33 -14.18
CA LEU A 24 7.79 2.32 -13.54
C LEU A 24 8.56 3.62 -13.31
N SER A 25 7.88 4.76 -13.49
CA SER A 25 8.45 6.05 -13.16
C SER A 25 8.76 6.15 -11.67
N SER A 26 9.71 7.01 -11.31
CA SER A 26 10.05 7.29 -9.90
C SER A 26 8.85 7.76 -9.08
N GLY A 27 7.91 8.50 -9.70
CA GLY A 27 6.66 8.92 -9.06
C GLY A 27 5.76 7.74 -8.68
N GLY A 28 5.63 6.74 -9.56
CA GLY A 28 4.83 5.55 -9.30
C GLY A 28 5.40 4.70 -8.16
N LEU A 29 6.74 4.62 -8.08
CA LEU A 29 7.42 3.95 -6.97
C LEU A 29 7.14 4.63 -5.62
N TRP A 30 7.15 5.96 -5.57
CA TRP A 30 6.82 6.70 -4.34
C TRP A 30 5.37 6.48 -3.91
N TRP A 31 4.42 6.44 -4.85
CA TRP A 31 3.03 6.11 -4.56
C TRP A 31 2.88 4.68 -4.01
N LEU A 32 3.53 3.69 -4.63
CA LEU A 32 3.56 2.30 -4.13
C LEU A 32 4.16 2.20 -2.73
N PHE A 33 5.28 2.88 -2.49
CA PHE A 33 5.94 2.90 -1.19
C PHE A 33 5.05 3.53 -0.11
N SER A 34 4.41 4.66 -0.42
CA SER A 34 3.44 5.30 0.48
C SER A 34 2.25 4.39 0.80
N GLY A 35 1.76 3.63 -0.19
CA GLY A 35 0.72 2.62 0.00
C GLY A 35 1.14 1.50 0.95
N GLY A 36 2.37 1.00 0.83
CA GLY A 36 2.94 0.02 1.76
C GLY A 36 3.03 0.54 3.21
N ILE A 37 3.39 1.82 3.38
CA ILE A 37 3.40 2.48 4.70
C ILE A 37 1.97 2.54 5.28
N PHE A 38 0.98 2.96 4.50
CA PHE A 38 -0.40 3.04 4.98
C PHE A 38 -0.93 1.66 5.41
N TYR A 39 -0.67 0.61 4.64
CA TYR A 39 -1.06 -0.75 5.03
C TYR A 39 -0.36 -1.24 6.29
N THR A 40 0.92 -0.94 6.45
CA THR A 40 1.70 -1.33 7.64
C THR A 40 1.20 -0.59 8.89
N LEU A 41 0.97 0.73 8.78
CA LEU A 41 0.41 1.54 9.86
C LEU A 41 -1.00 1.07 10.24
N GLY A 42 -1.85 0.79 9.25
CA GLY A 42 -3.19 0.22 9.48
C GLY A 42 -3.11 -1.09 10.26
N ALA A 43 -2.21 -2.00 9.89
CA ALA A 43 -2.03 -3.27 10.58
C ALA A 43 -1.50 -3.10 12.02
N ILE A 44 -0.58 -2.15 12.26
CA ILE A 44 -0.09 -1.82 13.60
C ILE A 44 -1.23 -1.29 14.47
N LEU A 45 -2.01 -0.33 13.95
CA LEU A 45 -3.16 0.23 14.66
C LEU A 45 -4.25 -0.81 14.96
N TYR A 46 -4.48 -1.74 14.03
CA TYR A 46 -5.37 -2.88 14.25
C TYR A 46 -4.87 -3.81 15.37
N SER A 47 -3.56 -4.02 15.47
CA SER A 47 -2.97 -4.88 16.51
C SER A 47 -3.00 -4.26 17.91
N ILE A 48 -3.17 -2.94 18.01
CA ILE A 48 -3.29 -2.24 19.29
C ILE A 48 -4.75 -2.38 19.77
N SER A 49 -5.00 -3.26 20.73
CA SER A 49 -6.35 -3.52 21.27
C SER A 49 -6.88 -2.41 22.19
N ARG A 50 -6.04 -1.45 22.60
CA ARG A 50 -6.38 -0.37 23.55
C ARG A 50 -7.13 0.82 22.94
N LEU A 51 -7.07 0.98 21.62
CA LEU A 51 -7.76 2.08 20.95
C LEU A 51 -9.27 1.72 20.84
N GLN A 52 -10.15 2.72 20.85
CA GLN A 52 -11.57 2.55 20.57
C GLN A 52 -11.76 2.79 19.06
N TYR A 53 -12.49 1.90 18.36
CA TYR A 53 -12.72 1.92 16.89
C TYR A 53 -11.55 1.51 15.98
N ASN A 54 -10.70 0.59 16.42
CA ASN A 54 -9.46 0.20 15.71
C ASN A 54 -9.74 -0.41 14.35
N HIS A 55 -10.90 -1.05 14.22
CA HIS A 55 -11.35 -1.62 12.98
C HIS A 55 -11.71 -0.54 11.93
N ALA A 56 -12.31 0.58 12.37
CA ALA A 56 -12.61 1.70 11.47
C ALA A 56 -11.34 2.44 11.04
N LEU A 57 -10.41 2.67 11.97
CA LEU A 57 -9.08 3.19 11.67
C LEU A 57 -8.34 2.28 10.69
N PHE A 58 -8.33 0.97 10.93
CA PHE A 58 -7.77 -0.02 10.01
C PHE A 58 -8.33 0.14 8.60
N HIS A 59 -9.65 0.22 8.45
CA HIS A 59 -10.28 0.42 7.14
C HIS A 59 -9.90 1.75 6.49
N LEU A 60 -9.77 2.82 7.26
CA LEU A 60 -9.33 4.12 6.73
C LEU A 60 -7.91 4.05 6.15
N PHE A 61 -6.98 3.41 6.87
CA PHE A 61 -5.61 3.21 6.38
C PHE A 61 -5.55 2.27 5.17
N VAL A 62 -6.37 1.22 5.14
CA VAL A 62 -6.52 0.33 3.97
C VAL A 62 -7.04 1.10 2.75
N LEU A 63 -8.00 2.00 2.93
CA LEU A 63 -8.53 2.88 1.88
C LEU A 63 -7.46 3.82 1.34
N LEU A 64 -6.70 4.47 2.22
CA LEU A 64 -5.59 5.35 1.83
C LEU A 64 -4.50 4.57 1.08
N GLY A 65 -4.14 3.38 1.57
CA GLY A 65 -3.19 2.50 0.88
C GLY A 65 -3.67 2.10 -0.52
N SER A 66 -4.95 1.74 -0.66
CA SER A 66 -5.57 1.41 -1.94
C SER A 66 -5.60 2.62 -2.89
N PHE A 67 -5.90 3.80 -2.37
CA PHE A 67 -5.90 5.05 -3.13
C PHE A 67 -4.50 5.38 -3.68
N SER A 68 -3.45 5.20 -2.88
CA SER A 68 -2.07 5.36 -3.35
C SER A 68 -1.71 4.39 -4.47
N HIS A 69 -2.13 3.13 -4.37
CA HIS A 69 -1.92 2.14 -5.44
C HIS A 69 -2.70 2.49 -6.71
N PHE A 70 -3.94 2.98 -6.56
CA PHE A 70 -4.74 3.47 -7.68
C PHE A 70 -4.05 4.64 -8.38
N MET A 71 -3.55 5.63 -7.63
CA MET A 71 -2.82 6.77 -8.18
C MET A 71 -1.52 6.36 -8.88
N ALA A 72 -0.77 5.39 -8.32
CA ALA A 72 0.42 4.84 -8.97
C ALA A 72 0.11 4.29 -10.37
N ILE A 73 -1.02 3.59 -10.53
CA ILE A 73 -1.43 3.02 -11.81
C ILE A 73 -1.98 4.11 -12.74
N TYR A 74 -2.85 4.97 -12.21
CA TYR A 74 -3.53 6.01 -12.99
C TYR A 74 -2.57 7.03 -13.60
N GLU A 75 -1.60 7.52 -12.83
CA GLU A 75 -0.65 8.55 -13.30
C GLU A 75 0.58 7.99 -14.01
N HIS A 76 0.96 6.73 -13.76
CA HIS A 76 2.27 6.20 -14.20
C HIS A 76 2.24 4.90 -15.00
N VAL A 77 1.10 4.21 -15.08
CA VAL A 77 0.97 2.97 -15.87
C VAL A 77 -0.01 3.14 -17.02
N VAL A 78 -1.15 3.79 -16.78
CA VAL A 78 -2.11 4.04 -17.85
C VAL A 78 -1.51 5.05 -18.82
N PRO A 79 -1.40 4.73 -20.12
CA PRO A 79 -1.07 5.70 -21.14
C PRO A 79 -2.28 6.61 -21.33
N LEU A 80 -2.48 7.55 -20.41
CA LEU A 80 -3.30 8.71 -20.70
C LEU A 80 -2.55 9.45 -21.80
N GLN A 81 -3.04 9.29 -23.04
CA GLN A 81 -2.66 10.15 -24.17
C GLN A 81 -2.76 11.60 -23.68
N LYS A 82 -1.63 12.20 -23.34
CA LYS A 82 -1.48 13.65 -23.26
C LYS A 82 -1.03 14.14 -24.63
#